data_AF-A0A239GRM1-F1
#
_entry.id   AF-A0A239GRM1-F1
#
_cell.length_a   1.000
_cell.length_b   1.000
_cell.length_c   1.000
_cell.angle_alpha   90.00
_cell.angle_beta   90.00
_cell.angle_gamma   90.00
#
_symmetry.space_group_name_H-M   'P 1'
#
loop_
_entity.id
_entity.type
_entity.pdbx_description
1 polymer ?
#
loop_
_entity_poly.entity_id
_entity_poly.type
_entity_poly.pdbx_seq_one_letter_code
_entity_poly.pdbx_strand_id
1 'polypeptide(L)'
;MNFRLTTIGLALAFATLVQAQTEDVAPPADNPQGTIILYDKDNASCALPVPPEGSGITVTYSFTADGSPCKALQNKVRSVIFSNLQSAVNIIMTDNDECRMKHVSGADIPDFWIQLRTTAQHTSTPQIQLPTFYSYRPGQLIERGVQVLGHFIYGDKVIDKMSCLRVKASQGIPSATSGTPQP
;
A
#
# COMPACT_ATOMS: atom_id res chain seq x y z
N MET A 1 -85.37 2.12 -33.80
CA MET A 1 -84.41 3.25 -33.62
C MET A 1 -83.24 2.69 -32.82
N ASN A 2 -82.22 2.16 -33.51
CA ASN A 2 -81.02 2.85 -34.01
C ASN A 2 -79.98 3.14 -32.90
N PHE A 3 -78.89 2.35 -32.91
CA PHE A 3 -77.46 2.70 -32.67
C PHE A 3 -77.11 3.53 -31.40
N ARG A 4 -76.14 3.18 -30.54
CA ARG A 4 -74.70 2.99 -30.84
C ARG A 4 -73.92 2.31 -29.69
N LEU A 5 -72.95 1.47 -30.08
CA LEU A 5 -71.76 1.07 -29.32
C LEU A 5 -70.91 2.30 -28.93
N THR A 6 -70.28 2.29 -27.76
CA THR A 6 -69.01 3.02 -27.54
C THR A 6 -68.12 2.26 -26.57
N THR A 7 -67.01 1.79 -27.12
CA THR A 7 -65.88 1.07 -26.53
C THR A 7 -65.02 2.01 -25.69
N ILE A 8 -64.54 1.57 -24.52
CA ILE A 8 -63.28 2.06 -23.94
C ILE A 8 -62.52 0.85 -23.37
N GLY A 9 -61.71 0.22 -24.22
CA GLY A 9 -60.71 -0.74 -23.80
C GLY A 9 -59.49 0.02 -23.30
N LEU A 10 -59.19 -0.11 -22.01
CA LEU A 10 -58.02 0.49 -21.39
C LEU A 10 -56.81 -0.40 -21.71
N ALA A 11 -55.98 0.04 -22.65
CA ALA A 11 -54.69 -0.60 -22.94
C ALA A 11 -53.69 -0.25 -21.82
N LEU A 12 -53.36 -1.23 -20.97
CA LEU A 12 -52.23 -1.17 -20.05
C LEU A 12 -50.93 -1.25 -20.87
N ALA A 13 -50.29 -0.11 -21.07
CA ALA A 13 -48.92 -0.04 -21.57
C ALA A 13 -47.96 -0.43 -20.43
N PHE A 14 -47.43 -1.65 -20.47
CA PHE A 14 -46.26 -2.04 -19.67
C PHE A 14 -45.03 -1.36 -20.27
N ALA A 15 -44.66 -0.20 -19.72
CA ALA A 15 -43.36 0.39 -19.98
C ALA A 15 -42.30 -0.49 -19.29
N THR A 16 -41.52 -1.19 -20.10
CA THR A 16 -40.34 -1.95 -19.70
C THR A 16 -39.33 -1.01 -19.03
N LEU A 17 -39.09 -1.18 -17.74
CA LEU A 17 -37.92 -0.61 -17.09
C LEU A 17 -36.66 -1.23 -17.73
N VAL A 18 -35.91 -0.41 -18.46
CA VAL A 18 -34.52 -0.68 -18.80
C VAL A 18 -33.75 -0.64 -17.48
N GLN A 19 -33.46 -1.81 -16.91
CA GLN A 19 -32.48 -1.92 -15.83
C GLN A 19 -31.10 -1.66 -16.46
N ALA A 20 -30.54 -0.48 -16.18
CA ALA A 20 -29.13 -0.24 -16.37
C ALA A 20 -28.39 -1.20 -15.43
N GLN A 21 -27.84 -2.28 -15.98
CA GLN A 21 -26.89 -3.11 -15.27
C GLN A 21 -25.64 -2.26 -15.08
N THR A 22 -25.46 -1.71 -13.89
CA THR A 22 -24.13 -1.33 -13.42
C THR A 22 -23.32 -2.62 -13.42
N GLU A 23 -22.42 -2.74 -14.38
CA GLU A 23 -21.36 -3.73 -14.35
C GLU A 23 -20.62 -3.52 -13.03
N ASP A 24 -20.87 -4.45 -12.10
CA ASP A 24 -20.06 -4.67 -10.92
C ASP A 24 -18.69 -5.08 -11.47
N VAL A 25 -17.86 -4.08 -11.77
CA VAL A 25 -16.44 -4.27 -12.07
C VAL A 25 -15.84 -4.75 -10.77
N ALA A 26 -15.89 -6.07 -10.58
CA ALA A 26 -15.08 -6.74 -9.58
C ALA A 26 -13.65 -6.20 -9.74
N PRO A 27 -13.03 -5.68 -8.65
CA PRO A 27 -11.65 -5.26 -8.72
C PRO A 27 -10.83 -6.44 -9.23
N PRO A 28 -9.86 -6.25 -10.14
CA PRO A 28 -9.03 -7.34 -10.61
C PRO A 28 -8.35 -8.00 -9.42
N ALA A 29 -8.84 -9.19 -9.05
CA ALA A 29 -8.20 -10.10 -8.14
C ALA A 29 -7.07 -10.78 -8.92
N ASP A 30 -5.89 -10.18 -8.85
CA ASP A 30 -4.57 -10.84 -8.96
C ASP A 30 -3.52 -9.79 -9.31
N ASN A 31 -3.19 -8.94 -8.33
CA ASN A 31 -1.82 -8.47 -8.25
C ASN A 31 -1.16 -9.25 -7.11
N PRO A 32 -0.37 -10.31 -7.38
CA PRO A 32 0.36 -11.04 -6.33
C PRO A 32 1.45 -10.16 -5.67
N GLN A 33 1.63 -8.94 -6.19
CA GLN A 33 2.54 -7.94 -5.66
C GLN A 33 1.82 -7.14 -4.58
N GLY A 34 2.33 -7.24 -3.35
CA GLY A 34 1.83 -6.45 -2.23
C GLY A 34 1.89 -4.96 -2.53
N THR A 35 1.07 -4.17 -1.85
CA THR A 35 0.99 -2.73 -2.04
C THR A 35 1.09 -2.02 -0.69
N ILE A 36 1.81 -0.91 -0.67
CA ILE A 36 1.87 0.01 0.46
C ILE A 36 1.06 1.24 0.08
N ILE A 37 0.01 1.55 0.84
CA ILE A 37 -0.88 2.68 0.57
C ILE A 37 -0.64 3.75 1.62
N LEU A 38 -0.31 4.95 1.17
CA LEU A 38 -0.04 6.10 2.00
C LEU A 38 -1.22 7.06 1.94
N TYR A 39 -1.58 7.66 3.07
CA TYR A 39 -2.68 8.62 3.17
C TYR A 39 -2.22 9.89 3.85
N ASP A 40 -2.72 11.03 3.38
CA ASP A 40 -2.63 12.31 4.09
C ASP A 40 -3.81 12.54 5.05
N LYS A 41 -3.88 13.75 5.61
CA LYS A 41 -4.94 14.19 6.53
C LYS A 41 -6.33 14.29 5.89
N ASP A 42 -6.39 14.49 4.58
CA ASP A 42 -7.60 14.70 3.80
C ASP A 42 -8.05 13.39 3.11
N ASN A 43 -7.40 12.27 3.46
CA ASN A 43 -7.56 10.94 2.86
C ASN A 43 -7.15 10.86 1.37
N ALA A 44 -6.36 11.80 0.88
CA ALA A 44 -5.72 11.62 -0.41
C ALA A 44 -4.71 10.47 -0.30
N SER A 45 -4.82 9.50 -1.21
CA SER A 45 -4.06 8.25 -1.14
C SER A 45 -3.06 8.11 -2.27
N CYS A 46 -1.97 7.41 -2.03
CA CYS A 46 -1.07 6.95 -3.07
C CYS A 46 -0.61 5.52 -2.80
N ALA A 47 -0.69 4.66 -3.82
CA ALA A 47 -0.31 3.27 -3.74
C ALA A 47 1.07 3.05 -4.36
N LEU A 48 1.94 2.38 -3.61
CA LEU A 48 3.29 2.00 -4.02
C LEU A 48 3.37 0.47 -4.13
N PRO A 49 3.73 -0.09 -5.30
CA PRO A 49 3.89 -1.53 -5.43
C PRO A 49 5.07 -2.01 -4.60
N VAL A 50 5.05 -3.26 -4.16
CA VAL A 50 6.19 -3.92 -3.52
C VAL A 50 6.89 -4.83 -4.54
N PRO A 51 8.23 -4.88 -4.56
CA PRO A 51 8.96 -5.78 -5.45
C PRO A 51 8.52 -7.25 -5.27
N PRO A 52 8.58 -8.08 -6.32
CA PRO A 52 8.14 -9.47 -6.26
C PRO A 52 8.86 -10.32 -5.20
N GLU A 53 8.21 -11.39 -4.75
CA GLU A 53 8.74 -12.28 -3.71
C GLU A 53 10.00 -12.97 -4.18
N GLY A 54 10.97 -13.14 -3.28
CA GLY A 54 12.21 -13.83 -3.58
C GLY A 54 13.12 -13.09 -4.56
N SER A 55 12.73 -11.93 -5.08
CA SER A 55 13.54 -11.18 -6.04
C SER A 55 14.81 -10.58 -5.44
N GLY A 56 14.84 -10.35 -4.12
CA GLY A 56 15.93 -9.62 -3.44
C GLY A 56 16.02 -8.14 -3.85
N ILE A 57 15.10 -7.65 -4.71
CA ILE A 57 15.14 -6.31 -5.28
C ILE A 57 14.85 -5.28 -4.19
N THR A 58 15.60 -4.18 -4.24
CA THR A 58 15.34 -2.99 -3.44
C THR A 58 14.80 -1.90 -4.35
N VAL A 59 13.65 -1.34 -4.00
CA VAL A 59 13.04 -0.18 -4.68
C VAL A 59 12.99 0.98 -3.70
N THR A 60 13.41 2.15 -4.16
CA THR A 60 13.35 3.40 -3.40
C THR A 60 12.36 4.34 -4.06
N TYR A 61 11.37 4.78 -3.31
CA TYR A 61 10.38 5.77 -3.70
C TYR A 61 10.71 7.08 -3.01
N SER A 62 11.37 8.00 -3.72
CA SER A 62 11.49 9.40 -3.28
C SER A 62 10.25 10.16 -3.71
N PHE A 63 9.71 11.03 -2.84
CA PHE A 63 8.55 11.89 -3.14
C PHE A 63 8.98 13.30 -3.56
N THR A 64 10.28 13.60 -3.54
CA THR A 64 10.81 14.93 -3.85
C THR A 64 11.21 15.06 -5.32
N ALA A 65 11.55 13.96 -5.97
CA ALA A 65 11.96 13.92 -7.36
C ALA A 65 10.82 14.30 -8.33
N ASP A 66 11.16 14.93 -9.46
CA ASP A 66 10.19 15.23 -10.50
C ASP A 66 9.65 13.95 -11.16
N GLY A 67 8.34 13.91 -11.37
CA GLY A 67 7.64 12.73 -11.89
C GLY A 67 7.58 11.55 -10.91
N SER A 68 7.98 11.74 -9.65
CA SER A 68 8.00 10.65 -8.69
C SER A 68 6.59 10.14 -8.34
N PRO A 69 6.46 8.83 -8.03
CA PRO A 69 5.22 8.33 -7.47
C PRO A 69 4.96 9.03 -6.13
N CYS A 70 3.70 9.34 -5.87
CA CYS A 70 3.24 9.99 -4.64
C CYS A 70 3.79 11.40 -4.36
N LYS A 71 4.32 12.12 -5.36
CA LYS A 71 4.78 13.52 -5.20
C LYS A 71 3.74 14.43 -4.52
N ALA A 72 2.45 14.23 -4.82
CA ALA A 72 1.35 14.99 -4.20
C ALA A 72 1.29 14.86 -2.66
N LEU A 73 1.82 13.76 -2.12
CA LEU A 73 1.86 13.44 -0.69
C LEU A 73 3.21 13.77 -0.03
N GLN A 74 4.17 14.35 -0.76
CA GLN A 74 5.44 14.79 -0.19
C GLN A 74 5.18 15.66 1.05
N ASN A 75 5.75 15.29 2.20
CA ASN A 75 5.57 16.00 3.47
C ASN A 75 4.09 16.15 3.88
N LYS A 76 3.24 15.19 3.54
CA LYS A 76 1.81 15.16 3.94
C LYS A 76 1.34 13.81 4.43
N VAL A 77 2.16 12.76 4.30
CA VAL A 77 1.77 11.42 4.74
C VAL A 77 1.55 11.41 6.25
N ARG A 78 0.42 10.84 6.67
CA ARG A 78 0.04 10.66 8.07
C ARG A 78 -0.23 9.24 8.47
N SER A 79 -0.63 8.39 7.53
CA SER A 79 -0.88 6.98 7.80
C SER A 79 -0.52 6.08 6.65
N VAL A 80 -0.37 4.80 6.97
CA VAL A 80 -0.01 3.74 6.04
C VAL A 80 -0.92 2.53 6.20
N ILE A 81 -1.26 1.89 5.09
CA ILE A 81 -1.83 0.56 5.02
C ILE A 81 -0.83 -0.35 4.31
N PHE A 82 -0.57 -1.50 4.89
CA PHE A 82 0.11 -2.60 4.21
C PHE A 82 -0.96 -3.54 3.69
N SER A 83 -0.94 -3.85 2.39
CA SER A 83 -1.92 -4.71 1.75
C SER A 83 -1.23 -5.86 1.02
N ASN A 84 -1.53 -7.09 1.42
CA ASN A 84 -1.02 -8.32 0.82
C ASN A 84 0.52 -8.34 0.69
N LEU A 85 1.24 -7.82 1.68
CA LEU A 85 2.70 -7.84 1.66
C LEU A 85 3.22 -9.25 1.91
N GLN A 86 4.18 -9.66 1.08
CA GLN A 86 4.85 -10.96 1.21
C GLN A 86 5.71 -11.03 2.48
N SER A 87 6.18 -12.22 2.84
CA SER A 87 7.05 -12.41 4.01
C SER A 87 8.44 -11.81 3.81
N ALA A 88 9.04 -11.39 4.93
CA ALA A 88 10.41 -10.90 5.02
C ALA A 88 10.74 -9.69 4.12
N VAL A 89 9.74 -8.88 3.79
CA VAL A 89 9.90 -7.58 3.15
C VAL A 89 10.37 -6.58 4.20
N ASN A 90 11.49 -5.90 3.92
CA ASN A 90 11.99 -4.82 4.77
C ASN A 90 11.51 -3.49 4.23
N ILE A 91 10.92 -2.67 5.09
CA ILE A 91 10.34 -1.38 4.74
C ILE A 91 11.02 -0.31 5.60
N ILE A 92 11.46 0.76 4.96
CA ILE A 92 12.03 1.93 5.63
C ILE A 92 11.25 3.16 5.18
N MET A 93 10.80 3.95 6.15
CA MET A 93 10.12 5.23 5.93
C MET A 93 10.91 6.33 6.63
N THR A 94 11.14 7.45 5.95
CA THR A 94 11.95 8.57 6.49
C THR A 94 11.59 9.90 5.82
N ASP A 95 12.15 10.98 6.35
CA ASP A 95 12.04 12.36 5.88
C ASP A 95 13.21 12.84 5.02
N ASN A 96 14.20 11.98 4.72
CA ASN A 96 15.24 12.28 3.73
C ASN A 96 15.00 11.64 2.36
N ASP A 97 15.47 12.31 1.32
CA ASP A 97 15.25 11.93 -0.08
C ASP A 97 15.96 10.62 -0.49
N GLU A 98 16.95 10.19 0.29
CA GLU A 98 17.78 9.02 0.00
C GLU A 98 17.35 7.75 0.76
N CYS A 99 16.26 7.81 1.54
CA CYS A 99 15.77 6.69 2.34
C CYS A 99 16.82 6.10 3.30
N ARG A 100 17.69 6.94 3.87
CA ARG A 100 18.77 6.51 4.78
C ARG A 100 18.35 6.64 6.24
N MET A 101 18.76 5.66 7.05
CA MET A 101 18.56 5.69 8.51
C MET A 101 19.73 6.32 9.27
N LYS A 102 20.87 6.55 8.59
CA LYS A 102 22.14 7.03 9.19
C LYS A 102 22.91 7.93 8.24
N HIS A 103 23.74 8.81 8.80
CA HIS A 103 24.62 9.75 8.09
C HIS A 103 25.71 9.06 7.28
N VAL A 104 26.06 9.70 6.15
CA VAL A 104 27.37 9.50 5.50
C VAL A 104 28.35 10.62 5.91
N SER A 105 27.85 11.79 6.34
CA SER A 105 28.68 12.90 6.81
C SER A 105 27.87 13.96 7.58
N GLY A 106 28.02 14.02 8.90
CA GLY A 106 27.93 15.21 9.77
C GLY A 106 26.69 16.13 9.87
N ALA A 107 25.89 16.34 8.82
CA ALA A 107 24.99 17.51 8.77
C ALA A 107 23.47 17.21 8.74
N ASP A 108 23.03 16.07 8.21
CA ASP A 108 21.60 15.85 7.94
C ASP A 108 21.04 14.62 8.66
N ILE A 109 20.67 14.80 9.95
CA ILE A 109 19.89 13.83 10.73
C ILE A 109 18.46 13.78 10.20
N PRO A 110 17.97 12.64 9.67
CA PRO A 110 16.55 12.52 9.42
C PRO A 110 15.81 12.76 10.74
N ASP A 111 14.87 13.70 10.75
CA ASP A 111 14.03 13.99 11.91
C ASP A 111 13.24 12.73 12.31
N PHE A 112 13.03 11.78 11.38
CA PHE A 112 12.60 10.44 11.74
C PHE A 112 13.01 9.34 10.75
N TRP A 113 13.09 8.11 11.25
CA TRP A 113 13.04 6.91 10.43
C TRP A 113 12.29 5.79 11.14
N ILE A 114 11.59 4.97 10.37
CA ILE A 114 10.88 3.78 10.86
C ILE A 114 11.32 2.60 10.00
N GLN A 115 11.77 1.52 10.65
CA GLN A 115 12.17 0.29 9.98
C GLN A 115 11.26 -0.86 10.40
N LEU A 116 10.63 -1.49 9.41
CA LEU A 116 9.69 -2.58 9.58
C LEU A 116 10.15 -3.81 8.79
N ARG A 117 9.68 -4.97 9.22
CA ARG A 117 9.83 -6.22 8.49
C ARG A 117 8.54 -7.02 8.56
N THR A 118 8.07 -7.51 7.42
CA THR A 118 6.96 -8.47 7.42
C THR A 118 7.43 -9.85 7.87
N THR A 119 6.61 -10.54 8.66
CA THR A 119 6.92 -11.86 9.22
C THR A 119 5.93 -12.94 8.79
N ALA A 120 4.75 -12.56 8.29
CA ALA A 120 3.75 -13.49 7.78
C ALA A 120 3.81 -13.57 6.24
N GLN A 121 3.34 -14.69 5.68
CA GLN A 121 3.33 -14.96 4.24
C GLN A 121 2.50 -13.93 3.46
N HIS A 122 1.36 -13.53 4.01
CA HIS A 122 0.53 -12.45 3.50
C HIS A 122 0.16 -11.53 4.66
N THR A 123 0.69 -10.31 4.62
CA THR A 123 0.53 -9.33 5.69
C THR A 123 -0.35 -8.19 5.20
N SER A 124 -1.50 -8.02 5.86
CA SER A 124 -2.37 -6.86 5.70
C SER A 124 -2.61 -6.21 7.05
N THR A 125 -2.64 -4.88 7.08
CA THR A 125 -2.89 -4.11 8.30
C THR A 125 -4.09 -3.18 8.13
N PRO A 126 -4.76 -2.80 9.23
CA PRO A 126 -5.57 -1.58 9.21
C PRO A 126 -4.69 -0.36 8.92
N GLN A 127 -5.33 0.80 8.76
CA GLN A 127 -4.64 2.07 8.63
C GLN A 127 -3.91 2.43 9.93
N ILE A 128 -2.58 2.49 9.85
CA ILE A 128 -1.71 2.80 10.99
C ILE A 128 -1.25 4.24 10.85
N GLN A 129 -1.48 5.04 11.90
CA GLN A 129 -1.00 6.41 11.96
C GLN A 129 0.51 6.44 12.22
N LEU A 130 1.27 7.21 11.45
CA LEU A 130 2.73 7.36 11.59
C LEU A 130 3.20 7.69 13.02
N PRO A 131 2.52 8.58 13.78
CA PRO A 131 2.86 8.82 15.19
C PRO A 131 2.78 7.60 16.11
N THR A 132 1.94 6.62 15.79
CA THR A 132 1.77 5.44 16.66
C THR A 132 3.02 4.57 16.70
N PHE A 133 3.91 4.67 15.70
CA PHE A 133 5.15 3.91 15.67
C PHE A 133 6.11 4.24 16.83
N TYR A 134 5.99 5.44 17.41
CA TYR A 134 6.74 5.81 18.63
C TYR A 134 6.43 4.90 19.82
N SER A 135 5.20 4.37 19.88
CA SER A 135 4.77 3.52 21.00
C SER A 135 5.26 2.07 20.89
N TYR A 136 5.69 1.64 19.70
CA TYR A 136 6.08 0.25 19.45
C TYR A 136 7.54 0.01 19.77
N ARG A 137 7.83 -1.02 20.57
CA ARG A 137 9.22 -1.39 20.89
C ARG A 137 9.87 -2.11 19.70
N PRO A 138 11.19 -1.97 19.48
CA PRO A 138 11.92 -2.85 18.58
C PRO A 138 11.67 -4.33 18.93
N GLY A 139 11.38 -5.15 17.91
CA GLY A 139 10.96 -6.54 18.03
C GLY A 139 9.45 -6.75 18.18
N GLN A 140 8.67 -5.70 18.47
CA GLN A 140 7.21 -5.82 18.63
C GLN A 140 6.53 -6.09 17.28
N LEU A 141 5.55 -7.00 17.30
CA LEU A 141 4.64 -7.23 16.19
C LEU A 141 3.48 -6.24 16.25
N ILE A 142 3.33 -5.49 15.17
CA ILE A 142 2.15 -4.74 14.78
C ILE A 142 1.27 -5.71 13.98
N GLU A 143 0.12 -6.03 14.55
CA GLU A 143 -0.87 -6.91 13.93
C GLU A 143 -0.28 -8.29 13.54
N ARG A 144 -1.02 -9.06 12.74
CA ARG A 144 -0.69 -10.42 12.31
C ARG A 144 0.45 -10.50 11.28
N GLY A 145 1.48 -9.67 11.35
CA GLY A 145 2.63 -9.89 10.46
C GLY A 145 3.60 -8.74 10.21
N VAL A 146 3.50 -7.58 10.85
CA VAL A 146 4.51 -6.52 10.69
C VAL A 146 5.32 -6.39 11.96
N GLN A 147 6.62 -6.62 11.91
CA GLN A 147 7.51 -6.40 13.05
C GLN A 147 8.20 -5.04 12.94
N VAL A 148 8.26 -4.29 14.04
CA VAL A 148 9.12 -3.11 14.15
C VAL A 148 10.55 -3.56 14.40
N LEU A 149 11.46 -3.26 13.48
CA LEU A 149 12.89 -3.54 13.68
C LEU A 149 13.57 -2.41 14.46
N GLY A 150 13.11 -1.19 14.27
CA GLY A 150 13.60 -0.01 14.98
C GLY A 150 12.92 1.25 14.47
N HIS A 151 13.05 2.33 15.23
CA HIS A 151 12.63 3.64 14.80
C HIS A 151 13.46 4.70 15.53
N PHE A 152 13.49 5.90 14.97
CA PHE A 152 13.93 7.14 15.61
C PHE A 152 12.92 8.21 15.21
N ILE A 153 12.37 8.93 16.17
CA ILE A 153 11.40 9.98 15.93
C ILE A 153 11.78 11.14 16.85
N TYR A 154 12.18 12.27 16.28
CA TYR A 154 12.53 13.46 17.04
C TYR A 154 11.28 14.31 17.30
N GLY A 155 10.72 14.24 18.52
CA GLY A 155 9.50 14.99 18.89
C GLY A 155 8.30 14.62 18.01
N ASP A 156 7.46 15.60 17.66
CA ASP A 156 6.26 15.39 16.83
C ASP A 156 6.56 15.36 15.31
N LYS A 157 7.84 15.29 14.92
CA LYS A 157 8.29 15.51 13.54
C LYS A 157 8.04 14.36 12.56
N VAL A 158 7.28 13.34 12.94
CA VAL A 158 6.87 12.29 11.99
C VAL A 158 5.67 12.72 11.13
N ILE A 159 4.85 13.66 11.64
CA ILE A 159 3.66 14.13 10.95
C ILE A 159 4.06 15.06 9.80
N ASP A 160 3.54 14.80 8.60
CA ASP A 160 3.72 15.70 7.44
C ASP A 160 5.20 15.95 7.10
N LYS A 161 6.05 14.93 7.29
CA LYS A 161 7.50 15.01 7.01
C LYS A 161 8.03 13.86 6.16
N MET A 162 7.24 12.82 5.94
CA MET A 162 7.69 11.69 5.13
C MET A 162 7.95 12.13 3.69
N SER A 163 9.15 11.83 3.21
CA SER A 163 9.61 12.17 1.85
C SER A 163 10.15 10.97 1.10
N CYS A 164 10.42 9.85 1.79
CA CYS A 164 10.95 8.66 1.14
C CYS A 164 10.47 7.36 1.79
N LEU A 165 10.23 6.37 0.93
CA LEU A 165 9.93 4.99 1.30
C LEU A 165 10.82 4.02 0.53
N ARG A 166 11.52 3.13 1.22
CA ARG A 166 12.36 2.08 0.61
C ARG A 166 11.84 0.71 0.99
N VAL A 167 11.67 -0.14 -0.01
CA VAL A 167 11.19 -1.50 0.14
C VAL A 167 12.23 -2.46 -0.40
N LYS A 168 12.56 -3.50 0.37
CA LYS A 168 13.44 -4.58 -0.06
C LYS A 168 12.73 -5.92 0.13
N ALA A 169 12.48 -6.62 -0.97
CA ALA A 169 12.00 -7.99 -0.92
C ALA A 169 13.10 -8.93 -0.40
N SER A 170 12.69 -10.02 0.22
CA SER A 170 13.60 -11.11 0.56
C SER A 170 14.18 -11.74 -0.71
N GLN A 171 15.40 -12.27 -0.61
CA GLN A 171 15.99 -13.06 -1.69
C GLN A 171 15.51 -14.50 -1.52
N GLY A 172 14.98 -15.08 -2.59
CA GLY A 172 14.62 -16.48 -2.64
C GLY A 172 15.89 -17.31 -2.53
N ILE A 173 15.82 -18.43 -1.82
CA ILE A 173 16.92 -19.39 -1.85
C ILE A 173 17.00 -19.89 -3.30
N PRO A 174 18.17 -19.84 -3.97
CA PRO A 174 18.30 -20.47 -5.28
C PRO A 174 18.03 -21.96 -5.09
N SER A 175 16.88 -22.42 -5.59
CA SER A 175 16.56 -23.84 -5.62
C SER A 175 17.68 -24.54 -6.38
N ALA A 176 18.51 -25.31 -5.67
CA ALA A 176 19.54 -26.11 -6.30
C ALA A 176 18.87 -26.96 -7.39
N THR A 177 19.23 -26.69 -8.64
CA THR A 177 18.84 -27.51 -9.78
C THR A 177 19.24 -28.94 -9.45
N SER A 178 18.26 -29.80 -9.17
CA SER A 178 18.46 -31.24 -9.04
C SER A 178 18.88 -31.76 -10.41
N GLY A 179 20.18 -31.72 -10.68
CA GLY A 179 20.78 -32.39 -11.81
C GLY A 179 20.59 -33.89 -11.61
N THR A 180 19.60 -34.45 -12.29
CA THR A 180 19.47 -35.89 -12.47
C THR A 180 20.75 -36.39 -13.16
N PRO A 181 21.51 -37.34 -12.59
CA PRO A 181 22.54 -38.02 -13.33
C PRO A 181 21.84 -38.90 -14.37
N GLN A 182 22.02 -38.58 -15.65
CA GLN A 182 21.52 -39.41 -16.73
C GLN A 182 22.51 -40.59 -16.92
N PRO A 183 22.01 -41.84 -16.97
CA PRO A 183 22.83 -43.04 -17.15
C PRO A 183 23.43 -43.13 -18.56
#